data_AF-A0A6A8LQC0-F1
#
_entry.id   AF-A0A6A8LQC0-F1
#
_cell.length_a   1.000
_cell.length_b   1.000
_cell.length_c   1.000
_cell.angle_alpha   90.00
_cell.angle_beta   90.00
_cell.angle_gamma   90.00
#
_symmetry.space_group_name_H-M   'P 1'
#
loop_
_entity.id
_entity.type
_entity.pdbx_description
1 polymer ?
#
loop_
_entity_poly.entity_id
_entity_poly.type
_entity_poly.pdbx_seq_one_letter_code
_entity_poly.pdbx_strand_id
1 'polypeptide(L)'
;EKEYKTASKYFSVGLINQERLFEDNVVTTTYKISNDDIIVYRGWMLKPQLYDRLVTYVEKNGGQMFTNLSEYEYTHLIPNWVKDNSNHVKPKWTIDLSDKSIIKFLEEFNGAVTIKDFVKSRKYEWDETFYIPDISDTKNALRVIHNFINRQGSELIGGLVIRDFIELKNIGRHPKSHTPIFEEYRVFYIGNKPLVVINYWNDRKINLSTEDKKVIMNAPKEVKAKFY
;
A
#
# COMPACT_ATOMS: atom_id res chain seq x y z
N GLU A 1 6.02 18.04 -11.32
CA GLU A 1 5.99 18.73 -12.63
C GLU A 1 5.86 17.80 -13.83
N LYS A 2 6.71 16.76 -13.99
CA LYS A 2 6.63 15.83 -15.13
C LYS A 2 5.31 15.07 -15.25
N GLU A 3 4.75 14.58 -14.13
CA GLU A 3 3.46 13.89 -14.10
C GLU A 3 2.32 14.82 -14.53
N TYR A 4 2.21 16.01 -13.92
CA TYR A 4 1.24 17.04 -14.31
C TYR A 4 1.30 17.34 -15.82
N LYS A 5 2.48 17.67 -16.36
CA LYS A 5 2.66 17.96 -17.80
C LYS A 5 2.27 16.79 -18.70
N THR A 6 2.43 15.55 -18.23
CA THR A 6 2.06 14.36 -19.00
C THR A 6 0.56 14.13 -18.95
N ALA A 7 -0.05 14.23 -17.76
CA ALA A 7 -1.49 14.07 -17.57
C ALA A 7 -2.28 15.15 -18.32
N SER A 8 -1.82 16.40 -18.33
CA SER A 8 -2.48 17.51 -19.04
C SER A 8 -2.56 17.34 -20.56
N LYS A 9 -1.84 16.38 -21.16
CA LYS A 9 -1.98 16.04 -22.58
C LYS A 9 -3.23 15.21 -22.88
N TYR A 10 -3.78 14.55 -21.86
CA TYR A 10 -4.85 13.56 -22.00
C TYR A 10 -6.08 13.87 -21.14
N PHE A 11 -5.92 14.68 -20.09
CA PHE A 11 -6.95 14.98 -19.11
C PHE A 11 -6.98 16.47 -18.78
N SER A 12 -8.15 16.96 -18.36
CA SER A 12 -8.24 18.20 -17.58
C SER A 12 -7.64 17.95 -16.20
N VAL A 13 -6.64 18.73 -15.79
CA VAL A 13 -5.88 18.49 -14.56
C VAL A 13 -6.03 19.64 -13.57
N GLY A 14 -6.47 19.30 -12.36
CA GLY A 14 -6.42 20.15 -11.17
C GLY A 14 -5.32 19.75 -10.21
N LEU A 15 -4.90 20.71 -9.38
CA LEU A 15 -4.07 20.44 -8.21
C LEU A 15 -4.94 20.48 -6.97
N ILE A 16 -4.64 19.62 -6.00
CA ILE A 16 -5.22 19.66 -4.65
C ILE A 16 -4.20 20.28 -3.69
N ASN A 17 -4.67 21.15 -2.80
CA ASN A 17 -3.82 21.68 -1.73
C ASN A 17 -3.65 20.58 -0.67
N GLN A 18 -2.47 19.95 -0.67
CA GLN A 18 -2.16 18.83 0.22
C GLN A 18 -2.02 19.25 1.68
N GLU A 19 -1.42 20.40 1.95
CA GLU A 19 -1.23 20.92 3.31
C GLU A 19 -2.58 21.13 3.99
N ARG A 20 -3.50 21.84 3.32
CA ARG A 20 -4.87 22.02 3.83
C ARG A 20 -5.63 20.71 3.98
N LEU A 21 -5.42 19.74 3.08
CA LEU A 21 -6.06 18.44 3.22
C LEU A 21 -5.54 17.69 4.45
N PHE A 22 -4.24 17.75 4.72
CA PHE A 22 -3.59 16.92 5.74
C PHE A 22 -3.66 17.55 7.13
N GLU A 23 -3.53 18.87 7.21
CA GLU A 23 -3.49 19.61 8.47
C GLU A 23 -4.89 20.10 8.87
N ASP A 24 -5.64 20.64 7.92
CA ASP A 24 -6.96 21.24 8.19
C ASP A 24 -8.13 20.28 7.89
N ASN A 25 -7.87 19.13 7.25
CA ASN A 25 -8.91 18.25 6.69
C ASN A 25 -9.83 18.96 5.67
N VAL A 26 -9.31 19.95 4.95
CA VAL A 26 -10.04 20.76 3.97
C VAL A 26 -9.60 20.44 2.55
N VAL A 27 -10.54 20.01 1.71
CA VAL A 27 -10.31 19.82 0.28
C VAL A 27 -10.37 21.18 -0.42
N THR A 28 -9.25 21.60 -1.01
CA THR A 28 -9.20 22.77 -1.89
C THR A 28 -8.52 22.35 -3.19
N THR A 29 -9.14 22.66 -4.33
CA THR A 29 -8.59 22.30 -5.63
C THR A 29 -8.53 23.50 -6.57
N THR A 30 -7.64 23.46 -7.56
CA THR A 30 -7.58 24.47 -8.64
C THR A 30 -8.54 24.17 -9.78
N TYR A 31 -9.18 23.01 -9.78
CA TYR A 31 -10.09 22.58 -10.83
C TYR A 31 -11.53 22.76 -10.37
N LYS A 32 -12.33 23.43 -11.19
CA LYS A 32 -13.75 23.62 -10.91
C LYS A 32 -14.51 22.38 -11.38
N ILE A 33 -14.83 21.51 -10.42
CA ILE A 33 -15.65 20.32 -10.67
C ILE A 33 -17.01 20.76 -11.21
N SER A 34 -17.44 20.08 -12.26
CA SER A 34 -18.74 20.26 -12.92
C SER A 34 -19.57 18.98 -12.83
N ASN A 35 -20.87 19.09 -13.12
CA ASN A 35 -21.75 17.93 -13.16
C ASN A 35 -21.21 16.88 -14.16
N ASP A 36 -21.28 15.61 -13.76
CA ASP A 36 -20.86 14.43 -14.52
C ASP A 36 -19.33 14.25 -14.68
N ASP A 37 -18.50 15.13 -14.09
CA ASP A 37 -17.05 14.95 -14.07
C ASP A 37 -16.67 13.63 -13.37
N ILE A 38 -15.82 12.82 -14.02
CA ILE A 38 -15.20 11.64 -13.41
C ILE A 38 -13.80 12.01 -12.93
N ILE A 39 -13.61 12.00 -11.62
CA ILE A 39 -12.37 12.44 -10.97
C ILE A 39 -11.46 11.23 -10.68
N VAL A 40 -10.24 11.31 -11.19
CA VAL A 40 -9.15 10.38 -10.82
C VAL A 40 -8.23 11.09 -9.84
N TYR A 41 -8.17 10.59 -8.60
CA TYR A 41 -7.19 11.09 -7.64
C TYR A 41 -5.82 10.48 -7.89
N ARG A 42 -4.84 11.34 -8.18
CA ARG A 42 -3.45 10.95 -8.39
C ARG A 42 -2.53 11.78 -7.51
N GLY A 43 -2.37 11.34 -6.27
CA GLY A 43 -1.55 12.02 -5.28
C GLY A 43 -0.97 11.06 -4.24
N TRP A 44 -0.61 11.60 -3.08
CA TRP A 44 -0.17 10.83 -1.94
C TRP A 44 -1.26 9.90 -1.43
N MET A 45 -0.85 8.75 -0.90
CA MET A 45 -1.75 7.78 -0.31
C MET A 45 -2.49 8.40 0.90
N LEU A 46 -3.81 8.57 0.77
CA LEU A 46 -4.66 9.20 1.79
C LEU A 46 -5.12 8.19 2.84
N LYS A 47 -5.28 8.62 4.09
CA LYS A 47 -6.06 7.85 5.06
C LYS A 47 -7.51 7.69 4.55
N PRO A 48 -8.20 6.59 4.84
CA PRO A 48 -9.59 6.40 4.40
C PRO A 48 -10.51 7.59 4.69
N GLN A 49 -10.35 8.23 5.85
CA GLN A 49 -11.14 9.40 6.26
C GLN A 49 -10.84 10.65 5.40
N LEU A 50 -9.61 10.82 4.95
CA LEU A 50 -9.25 11.91 4.02
C LEU A 50 -9.75 11.62 2.61
N TYR A 51 -9.73 10.34 2.20
CA TYR A 51 -10.29 9.92 0.93
C TYR A 51 -11.81 10.11 0.89
N ASP A 52 -12.53 9.75 1.95
CA ASP A 52 -13.97 9.99 2.10
C ASP A 52 -14.33 11.48 2.02
N ARG A 53 -13.51 12.35 2.63
CA ARG A 53 -13.67 13.81 2.48
C ARG A 53 -13.51 14.27 1.04
N LEU A 54 -12.55 13.70 0.30
CA LEU A 54 -12.37 13.99 -1.11
C LEU A 54 -13.58 13.51 -1.94
N VAL A 55 -14.07 12.29 -1.69
CA VAL A 55 -15.27 11.73 -2.32
C VAL A 55 -16.46 12.68 -2.08
N THR A 56 -16.72 13.02 -0.82
CA THR A 56 -17.81 13.92 -0.42
C THR A 56 -17.68 15.30 -1.08
N TYR A 57 -16.46 15.85 -1.18
CA TYR A 57 -16.23 17.12 -1.85
C TYR A 57 -16.57 17.04 -3.34
N VAL A 58 -16.14 15.97 -4.03
CA VAL A 58 -16.39 15.76 -5.45
C VAL A 58 -17.90 15.62 -5.71
N GLU A 59 -18.60 14.80 -4.94
CA GLU A 59 -20.04 14.57 -5.06
C GLU A 59 -20.86 15.83 -4.79
N LYS A 60 -20.49 16.62 -3.78
CA LYS A 60 -21.15 17.91 -3.49
C LYS A 60 -21.02 18.93 -4.63
N ASN A 61 -20.02 18.78 -5.49
CA ASN A 61 -19.81 19.64 -6.66
C ASN A 61 -20.31 18.98 -7.96
N GLY A 62 -21.08 17.89 -7.87
CA GLY A 62 -21.75 17.23 -9.01
C GLY A 62 -20.88 16.21 -9.77
N GLY A 63 -19.64 15.99 -9.33
CA GLY A 63 -18.76 14.97 -9.92
C GLY A 63 -18.90 13.62 -9.24
N GLN A 64 -18.14 12.64 -9.73
CA GLN A 64 -18.02 11.30 -9.15
C GLN A 64 -16.55 10.84 -9.15
N MET A 65 -16.17 10.06 -8.14
CA MET A 65 -14.83 9.47 -8.09
C MET A 65 -14.76 8.25 -9.00
N PHE A 66 -13.70 8.15 -9.81
CA PHE A 66 -13.45 6.97 -10.65
C PHE A 66 -13.28 5.71 -9.79
N THR A 67 -12.45 5.81 -8.74
CA THR A 67 -12.34 4.84 -7.65
C THR A 67 -13.20 5.34 -6.49
N ASN A 68 -14.34 4.71 -6.23
CA ASN A 68 -15.19 5.13 -5.11
C ASN A 68 -14.55 4.76 -3.75
N LEU A 69 -15.14 5.21 -2.64
CA LEU A 69 -14.62 4.95 -1.29
C LEU A 69 -14.48 3.45 -1.01
N SER A 70 -15.49 2.64 -1.35
CA SER A 70 -15.45 1.20 -1.10
C SER A 70 -14.36 0.47 -1.89
N GLU A 71 -14.12 0.88 -3.13
CA GLU A 71 -13.04 0.35 -3.98
C GLU A 71 -11.66 0.76 -3.43
N TYR A 72 -11.54 2.01 -2.96
CA TYR A 72 -10.34 2.51 -2.32
C TYR A 72 -10.05 1.71 -1.05
N GLU A 73 -10.97 1.63 -0.10
CA GLU A 73 -10.78 0.89 1.14
C GLU A 73 -10.52 -0.60 0.90
N TYR A 74 -11.17 -1.20 -0.11
CA TYR A 74 -10.93 -2.59 -0.50
C TYR A 74 -9.45 -2.80 -0.86
N THR A 75 -8.90 -1.97 -1.73
CA THR A 75 -7.52 -2.11 -2.24
C THR A 75 -6.45 -1.51 -1.33
N HIS A 76 -6.85 -0.62 -0.41
CA HIS A 76 -5.95 0.12 0.46
C HIS A 76 -5.65 -0.58 1.78
N LEU A 77 -6.64 -1.28 2.36
CA LEU A 77 -6.53 -1.90 3.68
C LEU A 77 -6.37 -3.42 3.56
N ILE A 78 -5.29 -3.96 4.12
CA ILE A 78 -5.00 -5.41 4.12
C ILE A 78 -6.19 -6.28 4.51
N PRO A 79 -6.92 -6.01 5.61
CA PRO A 79 -8.05 -6.85 6.00
C PRO A 79 -9.18 -6.92 4.97
N ASN A 80 -9.27 -5.95 4.04
CA ASN A 80 -10.37 -5.88 3.09
C ASN A 80 -10.12 -6.67 1.80
N TRP A 81 -8.87 -6.73 1.33
CA TRP A 81 -8.51 -7.48 0.11
C TRP A 81 -7.94 -8.88 0.38
N VAL A 82 -7.43 -9.14 1.58
CA VAL A 82 -6.99 -10.50 1.96
C VAL A 82 -8.20 -11.31 2.41
N LYS A 83 -8.71 -12.19 1.53
CA LYS A 83 -9.94 -12.96 1.80
C LYS A 83 -9.75 -14.45 2.04
N ASP A 84 -8.71 -15.10 1.50
CA ASP A 84 -8.17 -16.42 1.89
C ASP A 84 -7.19 -16.94 0.82
N ASN A 85 -6.44 -18.02 1.15
CA ASN A 85 -5.54 -18.96 0.42
C ASN A 85 -4.83 -18.64 -0.92
N SER A 86 -5.18 -17.60 -1.68
CA SER A 86 -4.53 -17.25 -2.95
C SER A 86 -3.19 -16.53 -2.76
N ASN A 87 -2.97 -15.94 -1.59
CA ASN A 87 -1.70 -15.28 -1.27
C ASN A 87 -0.62 -16.31 -0.94
N HIS A 88 0.48 -16.24 -1.68
CA HIS A 88 1.66 -17.07 -1.43
C HIS A 88 2.24 -16.84 -0.03
N VAL A 89 2.10 -15.62 0.52
CA VAL A 89 2.46 -15.27 1.89
C VAL A 89 1.22 -14.71 2.59
N LYS A 90 0.74 -15.41 3.63
CA LYS A 90 -0.47 -15.03 4.35
C LYS A 90 -0.16 -14.01 5.45
N PRO A 91 -0.69 -12.78 5.39
CA PRO A 91 -0.62 -11.88 6.53
C PRO A 91 -1.56 -12.33 7.63
N LYS A 92 -1.15 -12.15 8.88
CA LYS A 92 -2.05 -12.07 10.02
C LYS A 92 -1.94 -10.70 10.65
N TRP A 93 -2.93 -10.30 11.44
CA TRP A 93 -2.91 -8.99 12.08
C TRP A 93 -3.62 -8.95 13.43
N THR A 94 -3.24 -7.98 14.25
CA THR A 94 -3.90 -7.63 15.51
C THR A 94 -4.09 -6.11 15.60
N ILE A 95 -5.16 -5.68 16.28
CA ILE A 95 -5.40 -4.28 16.64
C ILE A 95 -5.04 -3.98 18.10
N ASP A 96 -4.79 -5.01 18.90
CA ASP A 96 -4.32 -4.86 20.28
C ASP A 96 -2.79 -4.82 20.26
N LEU A 97 -2.26 -3.62 20.50
CA LEU A 97 -0.83 -3.31 20.45
C LEU A 97 -0.16 -3.37 21.82
N SER A 98 -0.80 -3.99 22.82
CA SER A 98 -0.15 -4.25 24.10
C SER A 98 0.90 -5.35 23.97
N ASP A 99 2.00 -5.24 24.74
CA ASP A 99 3.09 -6.22 24.71
C ASP A 99 2.61 -7.65 24.95
N LYS A 100 1.66 -7.85 25.88
CA LYS A 100 1.08 -9.17 26.16
C LYS A 100 0.39 -9.76 24.93
N SER A 101 -0.37 -8.93 24.20
CA SER A 101 -1.08 -9.35 22.99
C SER A 101 -0.12 -9.60 21.84
N ILE A 102 0.87 -8.73 21.66
CA ILE A 102 1.92 -8.88 20.66
C ILE A 102 2.71 -10.17 20.89
N ILE A 103 3.19 -10.43 22.11
CA ILE A 103 3.95 -11.66 22.42
C ILE A 103 3.13 -12.90 22.07
N LYS A 104 1.87 -12.95 22.48
CA LYS A 104 0.97 -14.07 22.13
C LYS A 104 0.78 -14.18 20.61
N PHE A 105 0.64 -13.05 19.93
CA PHE A 105 0.51 -13.02 18.47
C PHE A 105 1.77 -13.50 17.75
N LEU A 106 2.97 -13.28 18.33
CA LEU A 106 4.22 -13.78 17.79
C LEU A 106 4.34 -15.32 17.82
N GLU A 107 3.66 -15.98 18.77
CA GLU A 107 3.62 -17.46 18.87
C GLU A 107 3.00 -18.12 17.63
N GLU A 108 2.29 -17.36 16.80
CA GLU A 108 1.67 -17.82 15.57
C GLU A 108 2.62 -17.95 14.36
N PHE A 109 3.89 -17.57 14.53
CA PHE A 109 4.89 -17.48 13.48
C PHE A 109 6.15 -18.26 13.84
N ASN A 110 6.98 -18.58 12.84
CA ASN A 110 8.27 -19.25 13.05
C ASN A 110 9.35 -18.61 12.18
N GLY A 111 10.55 -18.43 12.73
CA GLY A 111 11.69 -17.87 12.00
C GLY A 111 11.53 -16.39 11.68
N ALA A 112 11.92 -16.00 10.47
CA ALA A 112 11.97 -14.61 10.04
C ALA A 112 10.60 -14.08 9.62
N VAL A 113 10.28 -12.85 10.02
CA VAL A 113 9.03 -12.17 9.65
C VAL A 113 9.25 -10.73 9.22
N THR A 114 8.26 -10.17 8.54
CA THR A 114 8.18 -8.74 8.22
C THR A 114 6.93 -8.12 8.81
N ILE A 115 7.01 -6.85 9.19
CA ILE A 115 5.92 -6.13 9.83
C ILE A 115 5.47 -4.91 9.03
N LYS A 116 4.18 -4.57 9.15
CA LYS A 116 3.59 -3.35 8.59
C LYS A 116 2.31 -2.99 9.31
N ASP A 117 1.71 -1.85 8.98
CA ASP A 117 0.33 -1.57 9.37
C ASP A 117 -0.64 -2.05 8.28
N PHE A 118 -1.92 -1.70 8.35
CA PHE A 118 -2.90 -2.18 7.37
C PHE A 118 -2.62 -1.67 5.94
N VAL A 119 -1.72 -0.70 5.77
CA VAL A 119 -1.47 0.02 4.53
C VAL A 119 0.00 -0.07 4.12
N LYS A 120 0.93 0.41 4.95
CA LYS A 120 2.33 0.64 4.61
C LYS A 120 3.29 0.07 5.66
N SER A 121 4.51 -0.23 5.19
CA SER A 121 5.62 -0.66 6.04
C SER A 121 6.71 0.40 6.06
N ARG A 122 7.74 0.15 6.86
CA ARG A 122 8.97 0.93 6.89
C ARG A 122 10.19 0.17 6.35
N LYS A 123 9.99 -0.71 5.35
CA LYS A 123 10.79 -0.68 4.12
C LYS A 123 12.31 -0.59 4.24
N TYR A 124 12.73 0.67 4.29
CA TYR A 124 14.10 1.15 4.20
C TYR A 124 14.80 1.25 5.56
N GLU A 125 14.07 1.04 6.66
CA GLU A 125 14.56 0.92 8.04
C GLU A 125 14.54 -0.57 8.43
N TRP A 126 15.28 -1.39 7.66
CA TRP A 126 15.16 -2.86 7.62
C TRP A 126 15.22 -3.52 9.00
N ASP A 127 16.35 -3.40 9.71
CA ASP A 127 16.56 -4.04 11.02
C ASP A 127 15.91 -3.28 12.20
N GLU A 128 15.43 -2.06 11.93
CA GLU A 128 14.92 -1.18 12.99
C GLU A 128 13.40 -1.22 13.13
N THR A 129 12.67 -1.39 12.02
CA THR A 129 11.20 -1.21 12.01
C THR A 129 10.46 -2.14 11.06
N PHE A 130 11.15 -3.07 10.38
CA PHE A 130 10.53 -3.84 9.30
C PHE A 130 10.77 -5.35 9.39
N TYR A 131 12.02 -5.77 9.54
CA TYR A 131 12.42 -7.17 9.47
C TYR A 131 12.81 -7.69 10.85
N ILE A 132 12.28 -8.85 11.21
CA ILE A 132 12.64 -9.58 12.42
C ILE A 132 13.25 -10.90 11.95
N PRO A 133 14.56 -11.14 12.15
CA PRO A 133 15.25 -12.31 11.60
C PRO A 133 14.84 -13.63 12.25
N ASP A 134 14.42 -13.58 13.53
CA ASP A 134 13.95 -14.74 14.28
C ASP A 134 12.97 -14.28 15.35
N ILE A 135 11.75 -14.79 15.29
CA ILE A 135 10.68 -14.47 16.23
C ILE A 135 10.91 -15.08 17.62
N SER A 136 11.79 -16.10 17.73
CA SER A 136 12.17 -16.71 19.01
C SER A 136 12.95 -15.74 19.90
N ASP A 137 13.66 -14.77 19.31
CA ASP A 137 14.21 -13.62 20.04
C ASP A 137 13.11 -12.58 20.30
N THR A 138 12.26 -12.87 21.28
CA THR A 138 11.13 -12.00 21.66
C THR A 138 11.60 -10.59 22.03
N LYS A 139 12.81 -10.44 22.58
CA LYS A 139 13.35 -9.12 22.96
C LYS A 139 13.62 -8.28 21.71
N ASN A 140 14.30 -8.85 20.70
CA ASN A 140 14.52 -8.14 19.44
C ASN A 140 13.22 -7.92 18.68
N ALA A 141 12.32 -8.91 18.67
CA ALA A 141 11.01 -8.78 18.02
C ALA A 141 10.20 -7.60 18.58
N LEU A 142 10.08 -7.51 19.92
CA LEU A 142 9.40 -6.39 20.58
C LEU A 142 10.08 -5.06 20.29
N ARG A 143 11.42 -4.99 20.31
CA ARG A 143 12.16 -3.79 19.96
C ARG A 143 11.80 -3.27 18.56
N VAL A 144 11.81 -4.15 17.56
CA VAL A 144 11.47 -3.79 16.17
C VAL A 144 10.01 -3.37 16.04
N ILE A 145 9.09 -4.07 16.72
CA ILE A 145 7.65 -3.75 16.70
C ILE A 145 7.37 -2.41 17.37
N HIS A 146 7.95 -2.15 18.55
CA HIS A 146 7.82 -0.86 19.23
C HIS A 146 8.40 0.28 18.41
N ASN A 147 9.59 0.08 17.83
CA ASN A 147 10.18 1.06 16.92
C ASN A 147 9.26 1.35 15.73
N PHE A 148 8.69 0.31 15.11
CA PHE A 148 7.71 0.47 14.04
C PHE A 148 6.49 1.28 14.48
N ILE A 149 5.84 0.89 15.58
CA ILE A 149 4.63 1.57 16.11
C ILE A 149 4.95 3.04 16.43
N ASN A 150 6.05 3.29 17.14
CA ASN A 150 6.48 4.64 17.50
C ASN A 150 6.78 5.50 16.26
N ARG A 151 7.41 4.91 15.24
CA ARG A 151 7.73 5.60 13.97
C ARG A 151 6.49 5.86 13.13
N GLN A 152 5.46 5.02 13.19
CA GLN A 152 4.17 5.33 12.57
C GLN A 152 3.45 6.45 13.33
N GLY A 153 3.45 6.42 14.66
CA GLY A 153 2.83 7.46 15.48
C GLY A 153 1.36 7.68 15.11
N SER A 154 0.96 8.93 14.91
CA SER A 154 -0.40 9.31 14.47
C SER A 154 -0.78 8.82 13.06
N GLU A 155 0.19 8.31 12.29
CA GLU A 155 0.02 7.80 10.95
C GLU A 155 -0.18 6.28 10.90
N LEU A 156 -0.20 5.60 12.06
CA LEU A 156 -0.52 4.18 12.13
C LEU A 156 -1.97 3.93 11.67
N ILE A 157 -2.15 3.09 10.65
CA ILE A 157 -3.47 2.73 10.14
C ILE A 157 -3.85 1.32 10.58
N GLY A 158 -4.91 1.23 11.38
CA GLY A 158 -5.45 -0.04 11.86
C GLY A 158 -4.59 -0.63 12.99
N GLY A 159 -3.81 -1.65 12.66
CA GLY A 159 -3.02 -2.39 13.65
C GLY A 159 -1.74 -2.98 13.08
N LEU A 160 -1.14 -3.92 13.81
CA LEU A 160 0.09 -4.60 13.41
C LEU A 160 -0.23 -5.79 12.50
N VAL A 161 0.39 -5.81 11.33
CA VAL A 161 0.36 -6.93 10.39
C VAL A 161 1.73 -7.59 10.39
N ILE A 162 1.75 -8.92 10.50
CA ILE A 162 2.97 -9.75 10.41
C ILE A 162 2.81 -10.75 9.27
N ARG A 163 3.91 -10.99 8.55
CA ARG A 163 4.02 -11.97 7.46
C ARG A 163 5.30 -12.76 7.62
N ASP A 164 5.25 -14.07 7.38
CA ASP A 164 6.46 -14.88 7.21
C ASP A 164 7.34 -14.27 6.12
N PHE A 165 8.64 -14.20 6.39
CA PHE A 165 9.61 -13.81 5.39
C PHE A 165 9.98 -15.04 4.57
N ILE A 166 9.76 -14.95 3.25
CA ILE A 166 10.13 -16.00 2.31
C ILE A 166 11.43 -15.63 1.59
N GLU A 167 12.11 -16.64 1.05
CA GLU A 167 13.25 -16.40 0.19
C GLU A 167 12.82 -15.68 -1.09
N LEU A 168 13.43 -14.52 -1.33
CA LEU A 168 13.19 -13.69 -2.50
C LEU A 168 14.49 -13.50 -3.26
N LYS A 169 14.40 -13.34 -4.58
CA LYS A 169 15.57 -13.10 -5.45
C LYS A 169 16.21 -11.75 -5.12
N ASN A 170 17.30 -11.79 -4.35
CA ASN A 170 18.10 -10.61 -4.01
C ASN A 170 18.85 -10.11 -5.26
N ILE A 171 18.77 -8.81 -5.52
CA ILE A 171 19.42 -8.17 -6.67
C ILE A 171 20.38 -7.04 -6.24
N GLY A 172 20.72 -6.97 -4.95
CA GLY A 172 21.70 -6.05 -4.39
C GLY A 172 21.21 -5.34 -3.13
N ARG A 173 21.81 -4.17 -2.87
CA ARG A 173 21.47 -3.30 -1.73
C ARG A 173 21.11 -1.91 -2.21
N HIS A 174 20.16 -1.28 -1.54
CA HIS A 174 19.77 0.09 -1.85
C HIS A 174 20.92 1.05 -1.51
N PRO A 175 21.31 1.95 -2.42
CA PRO A 175 22.55 2.73 -2.28
C PRO A 175 22.55 3.67 -1.07
N LYS A 176 21.37 4.10 -0.60
CA LYS A 176 21.24 5.04 0.53
C LYS A 176 20.92 4.37 1.85
N SER A 177 20.03 3.37 1.84
CA SER A 177 19.56 2.72 3.07
C SER A 177 20.30 1.43 3.37
N HIS A 178 21.14 0.95 2.45
CA HIS A 178 21.88 -0.32 2.54
C HIS A 178 21.02 -1.58 2.75
N THR A 179 19.70 -1.42 2.66
CA THR A 179 18.71 -2.49 2.81
C THR A 179 18.76 -3.43 1.61
N PRO A 180 18.49 -4.73 1.80
CA PRO A 180 18.34 -5.67 0.68
C PRO A 180 17.32 -5.17 -0.34
N ILE A 181 17.64 -5.37 -1.62
CA ILE A 181 16.71 -5.17 -2.72
C ILE A 181 16.36 -6.54 -3.29
N PHE A 182 15.07 -6.76 -3.50
CA PHE A 182 14.53 -7.93 -4.16
C PHE A 182 13.91 -7.56 -5.50
N GLU A 183 13.92 -8.50 -6.44
CA GLU A 183 13.21 -8.36 -7.70
C GLU A 183 11.72 -8.07 -7.43
N GLU A 184 11.25 -6.89 -7.89
CA GLU A 184 9.92 -6.36 -7.58
C GLU A 184 9.28 -5.86 -8.88
N TYR A 185 8.07 -6.32 -9.15
CA TYR A 185 7.25 -5.88 -10.28
C TYR A 185 6.01 -5.17 -9.77
N ARG A 186 5.64 -4.07 -10.43
CA ARG A 186 4.37 -3.37 -10.21
C ARG A 186 3.45 -3.70 -11.37
N VAL A 187 2.29 -4.26 -11.05
CA VAL A 187 1.25 -4.52 -12.03
C VAL A 187 0.08 -3.60 -11.73
N PHE A 188 -0.35 -2.86 -12.73
CA PHE A 188 -1.57 -2.05 -12.65
C PHE A 188 -2.66 -2.75 -13.44
N TYR A 189 -3.86 -2.78 -12.89
CA TYR A 189 -5.02 -3.42 -13.50
C TYR A 189 -6.09 -2.38 -13.81
N ILE A 190 -6.83 -2.60 -14.90
CA ILE A 190 -8.09 -1.89 -15.17
C ILE A 190 -9.19 -2.93 -15.36
N GLY A 191 -10.22 -2.86 -14.52
CA GLY A 191 -11.11 -3.97 -14.24
C GLY A 191 -10.30 -5.22 -13.87
N ASN A 192 -10.54 -6.31 -14.59
CA ASN A 192 -9.87 -7.59 -14.34
C ASN A 192 -8.75 -7.93 -15.35
N LYS A 193 -8.17 -6.91 -15.99
CA LYS A 193 -7.09 -7.09 -16.99
C LYS A 193 -5.83 -6.31 -16.59
N PRO A 194 -4.64 -6.94 -16.68
CA PRO A 194 -3.39 -6.21 -16.46
C PRO A 194 -3.21 -5.16 -17.56
N LEU A 195 -3.03 -3.91 -17.15
CA LEU A 195 -2.79 -2.77 -18.01
C LEU A 195 -1.31 -2.61 -18.33
N VAL A 196 -0.46 -2.65 -17.29
CA VAL A 196 1.00 -2.51 -17.44
C VAL A 196 1.72 -3.28 -16.33
N VAL A 197 2.84 -3.90 -16.68
CA VAL A 197 3.81 -4.47 -15.74
C VAL A 197 5.07 -3.63 -15.81
N ILE A 198 5.56 -3.16 -14.67
CA ILE A 198 6.74 -2.30 -14.54
C ILE A 198 7.76 -3.01 -13.64
N ASN A 199 9.01 -3.08 -14.08
CA ASN A 199 10.11 -3.46 -13.22
C ASN A 199 10.43 -2.28 -12.30
N TYR A 200 10.30 -2.48 -10.99
CA TYR A 200 10.37 -1.38 -10.04
C TYR A 200 11.77 -0.75 -9.94
N TRP A 201 12.82 -1.53 -10.16
CA TRP A 201 14.19 -1.10 -9.87
C TRP A 201 14.96 -0.59 -11.08
N ASN A 202 14.54 -0.97 -12.29
CA ASN A 202 15.23 -0.58 -13.52
C ASN A 202 14.33 -0.72 -14.74
N ASP A 203 14.72 -0.10 -15.84
CA ASP A 203 13.99 -0.16 -17.12
C ASP A 203 14.37 -1.39 -17.97
N ARG A 204 14.92 -2.46 -17.36
CA ARG A 204 15.26 -3.66 -18.13
C ARG A 204 14.01 -4.35 -18.64
N LYS A 205 14.14 -5.00 -19.80
CA LYS A 205 13.08 -5.83 -20.38
C LYS A 205 12.63 -6.89 -19.36
N ILE A 206 11.33 -6.93 -19.13
CA ILE A 206 10.70 -7.86 -18.20
C ILE A 206 10.62 -9.24 -18.86
N ASN A 207 11.23 -10.24 -18.21
CA ASN A 207 11.17 -11.63 -18.62
C ASN A 207 10.48 -12.46 -17.52
N LEU A 208 9.13 -12.45 -17.55
CA LEU A 208 8.32 -13.22 -16.60
C LEU A 208 8.31 -14.71 -16.97
N SER A 209 8.45 -15.56 -15.97
CA SER A 209 8.23 -17.00 -16.13
C SER A 209 6.76 -17.29 -16.48
N THR A 210 6.47 -18.52 -16.92
CA THR A 210 5.08 -18.97 -17.14
C THR A 210 4.27 -18.88 -15.85
N GLU A 211 4.89 -19.14 -14.69
CA GLU A 211 4.20 -19.09 -13.40
C GLU A 211 3.91 -17.66 -12.96
N ASP A 212 4.88 -16.74 -13.12
CA ASP A 212 4.66 -15.31 -12.83
C ASP A 212 3.51 -14.75 -13.68
N LYS A 213 3.44 -15.12 -14.96
CA LYS A 213 2.35 -14.72 -15.84
C LYS A 213 1.00 -15.25 -15.34
N LYS A 214 0.93 -16.50 -14.87
CA LYS A 214 -0.31 -17.04 -14.29
C LYS A 214 -0.72 -16.28 -13.05
N VAL A 215 0.22 -15.97 -12.15
CA VAL A 215 -0.05 -15.18 -10.94
C VAL A 215 -0.67 -13.84 -11.33
N ILE A 216 -0.06 -13.12 -12.26
CA ILE A 216 -0.58 -11.82 -12.76
C ILE A 216 -1.97 -11.96 -13.39
N MET A 217 -2.19 -12.97 -14.21
CA MET A 217 -3.48 -13.17 -14.89
C MET A 217 -4.58 -13.66 -13.94
N ASN A 218 -4.24 -14.28 -12.81
CA ASN A 218 -5.19 -14.82 -11.84
C ASN A 218 -5.49 -13.85 -10.69
N ALA A 219 -4.54 -12.99 -10.31
CA ALA A 219 -4.72 -11.95 -9.29
C ALA A 219 -6.03 -11.14 -9.41
N PRO A 220 -6.49 -10.72 -10.61
CA PRO A 220 -7.66 -9.86 -10.73
C PRO A 220 -9.01 -10.53 -10.48
N LYS A 221 -9.09 -11.87 -10.42
CA LYS A 221 -10.37 -12.61 -10.54
C LYS A 221 -11.39 -12.28 -9.45
N GLU A 222 -10.96 -11.75 -8.31
CA GLU A 222 -11.82 -11.47 -7.15
C GLU A 222 -11.75 -10.01 -6.67
N VAL A 223 -11.03 -9.15 -7.38
CA VAL A 223 -10.80 -7.76 -6.96
C VAL A 223 -12.02 -6.90 -7.26
N LYS A 224 -12.56 -6.26 -6.22
CA LYS A 224 -13.73 -5.38 -6.29
C LYS A 224 -13.32 -3.91 -6.46
N ALA A 225 -12.51 -3.62 -7.47
CA ALA A 225 -12.10 -2.26 -7.81
C ALA A 225 -11.83 -2.14 -9.31
N LYS A 226 -12.24 -1.01 -9.91
CA LYS A 226 -11.97 -0.72 -11.33
C LYS A 226 -10.50 -0.51 -11.66
N PHE A 227 -9.68 -0.08 -10.70
CA PHE A 227 -8.26 0.20 -10.92
C PHE A 227 -7.47 0.04 -9.63
N TYR A 228 -6.34 -0.68 -9.70
CA TYR A 228 -5.47 -1.03 -8.57
C TYR A 228 -4.09 -1.48 -9.03
#